data_AF-A0A7X9PFL9-F1
#
_entry.id   AF-A0A7X9PFL9-F1
#
_cell.length_a   1.000
_cell.length_b   1.000
_cell.length_c   1.000
_cell.angle_alpha   90.00
_cell.angle_beta   90.00
_cell.angle_gamma   90.00
#
_symmetry.space_group_name_H-M   'P 1'
#
loop_
_entity.id
_entity.type
_entity.pdbx_description
1 polymer ?
#
loop_
_entity_poly.entity_id
_entity_poly.type
_entity_poly.pdbx_seq_one_letter_code
_entity_poly.pdbx_strand_id
1 'polypeptide(L)'
;MFNINLRGTDYRIVFEHNRRGDNYTTCWLIHQESKTRVDAARSFCSKKDHFNKNEGRKLALTRLVNNPNWNFTREERKAIWEAYSTVRHGKVD
;
A
#
# COMPACT_ATOMS: atom_id res chain seq x y z
N MET A 1 3.57 2.58 7.03
CA MET A 1 4.09 1.32 6.47
C MET A 1 3.63 0.20 7.37
N PHE A 2 3.58 -1.03 6.90
CA PHE A 2 3.27 -2.19 7.72
C PHE A 2 3.91 -3.44 7.11
N ASN A 3 4.16 -4.44 7.96
CA ASN A 3 4.65 -5.74 7.51
C ASN A 3 3.46 -6.69 7.33
N ILE A 4 3.58 -7.66 6.42
CA ILE A 4 2.57 -8.66 6.12
C ILE A 4 3.25 -9.96 5.70
N ASN A 5 2.81 -11.09 6.24
CA ASN A 5 3.24 -12.40 5.76
C ASN A 5 2.27 -12.87 4.68
N LEU A 6 2.80 -13.19 3.50
CA LEU A 6 2.03 -13.68 2.36
C LEU A 6 2.71 -14.96 1.87
N ARG A 7 1.99 -16.07 1.86
CA ARG A 7 2.49 -17.38 1.39
C ARG A 7 3.78 -17.82 2.11
N GLY A 8 3.86 -17.55 3.42
CA GLY A 8 5.05 -17.88 4.22
C GLY A 8 6.24 -16.94 4.01
N THR A 9 6.09 -15.87 3.23
CA THR A 9 7.14 -14.87 2.97
C THR A 9 6.77 -13.53 3.59
N ASP A 10 7.74 -12.88 4.25
CA ASP A 10 7.52 -11.57 4.85
C ASP A 10 7.74 -10.45 3.83
N TYR A 11 6.72 -9.61 3.71
CA TYR A 11 6.72 -8.41 2.90
C TYR A 11 6.47 -7.18 3.76
N ARG A 12 6.87 -6.03 3.21
CA ARG A 12 6.58 -4.71 3.76
C ARG A 12 5.83 -3.89 2.72
N ILE A 13 4.72 -3.30 3.14
CA ILE A 13 3.97 -2.32 2.36
C ILE A 13 4.36 -0.91 2.80
N VAL A 14 4.85 -0.11 1.86
CA VAL A 14 5.32 1.26 2.08
C VAL A 14 4.54 2.24 1.21
N PHE A 15 4.20 3.39 1.77
CA PHE A 15 3.53 4.47 1.06
C PHE A 15 4.45 5.67 0.92
N GLU A 16 4.66 6.10 -0.31
CA GLU A 16 5.41 7.31 -0.64
C GLU A 16 4.43 8.33 -1.22
N HIS A 17 4.28 9.47 -0.56
CA HIS A 17 3.39 10.53 -1.00
C HIS A 17 4.21 11.72 -1.50
N ASN A 18 4.06 12.05 -2.77
CA ASN A 18 4.78 13.13 -3.42
C ASN A 18 3.84 14.34 -3.60
N ARG A 19 4.35 15.52 -3.27
CA ARG A 19 3.67 16.83 -3.45
C ARG A 19 4.48 17.81 -4.31
N ARG A 20 5.65 17.40 -4.82
CA ARG A 20 6.52 18.23 -5.67
C ARG A 20 6.21 17.91 -7.14
N GLY A 21 5.40 18.77 -7.77
CA GLY A 21 4.89 18.56 -9.13
C GLY A 21 3.54 17.86 -9.09
N ASP A 22 3.47 16.66 -9.67
CA ASP A 22 2.25 15.85 -9.63
C ASP A 22 2.01 15.32 -8.22
N ASN A 23 0.85 15.62 -7.65
CA ASN A 23 0.46 15.09 -6.35
C ASN A 23 0.04 13.62 -6.52
N TYR A 24 0.82 12.68 -6.01
CA TYR A 24 0.49 11.26 -6.08
C TYR A 24 0.98 10.50 -4.86
N THR A 25 0.39 9.31 -4.66
CA THR A 25 0.85 8.33 -3.69
C THR A 25 1.24 7.06 -4.43
N THR A 26 2.42 6.54 -4.14
CA THR A 26 2.83 5.20 -4.56
C THR A 26 2.76 4.26 -3.37
N CYS A 27 2.14 3.11 -3.57
CA CYS A 27 2.15 1.98 -2.65
C CYS A 27 3.13 0.93 -3.19
N TRP A 28 4.14 0.59 -2.40
CA TRP A 28 5.20 -0.36 -2.73
C TRP A 28 5.01 -1.65 -1.94
N LEU A 29 5.12 -2.80 -2.61
CA LEU A 29 5.33 -4.11 -1.97
C LEU A 29 6.82 -4.44 -2.01
N ILE A 30 7.43 -4.65 -0.85
CA ILE A 30 8.87 -4.86 -0.71
C ILE A 30 9.12 -6.19 -0.01
N HIS A 31 9.95 -7.05 -0.59
CA HIS A 31 10.38 -8.29 0.07
C HIS A 31 11.28 -7.95 1.26
N GLN A 32 10.94 -8.43 2.45
CA GLN A 32 11.52 -7.90 3.69
C GLN A 32 13.00 -8.26 3.87
N GLU A 33 13.41 -9.45 3.44
CA GLU A 33 14.79 -9.93 3.56
C GLU A 33 15.71 -9.26 2.53
N SER A 34 15.46 -9.53 1.24
CA SER A 34 16.21 -8.98 0.11
C SER A 34 16.09 -7.46 -0.11
N LYS A 35 15.12 -6.79 0.54
CA LYS A 35 14.79 -5.36 0.33
C LYS A 35 14.38 -5.00 -1.11
N THR A 36 14.08 -5.98 -1.94
CA THR A 36 13.70 -5.74 -3.34
C THR A 36 12.27 -5.23 -3.45
N ARG A 37 12.04 -4.28 -4.36
CA ARG A 37 10.69 -3.84 -4.73
C ARG A 37 10.09 -4.89 -5.64
N VAL A 38 9.00 -5.49 -5.18
CA VAL A 38 8.35 -6.63 -5.83
C VAL A 38 7.22 -6.16 -6.73
N ASP A 39 6.44 -5.19 -6.25
CA ASP A 39 5.35 -4.58 -7.01
C ASP A 39 5.08 -3.16 -6.53
N ALA A 40 4.36 -2.38 -7.34
CA ALA A 40 4.00 -1.01 -7.04
C ALA A 40 2.69 -0.59 -7.71
N ALA A 41 1.91 0.22 -7.02
CA ALA A 41 0.77 0.89 -7.60
C ALA A 41 0.74 2.37 -7.23
N ARG A 42 0.45 3.21 -8.22
CA ARG A 42 0.35 4.67 -8.05
C ARG A 42 -1.10 5.12 -8.10
N SER A 43 -1.46 6.11 -7.28
CA SER A 43 -2.68 6.90 -7.42
C SER A 43 -2.35 8.40 -7.44
N PHE A 44 -2.86 9.12 -8.44
CA PHE A 44 -2.82 10.58 -8.43
C PHE A 44 -3.83 11.11 -7.42
N CYS A 45 -3.40 12.08 -6.63
CA CYS A 45 -4.26 12.82 -5.72
C CYS A 45 -4.85 13.99 -6.50
N SER A 46 -6.18 14.05 -6.59
CA SER A 46 -6.85 15.13 -7.29
C SER A 46 -7.10 16.32 -6.36
N LYS A 47 -7.39 17.50 -6.93
CA LYS A 47 -7.90 18.65 -6.15
C LYS A 47 -9.20 18.29 -5.41
N LYS A 48 -10.03 17.40 -5.97
CA LYS A 48 -11.29 16.95 -5.35
C LYS A 48 -11.05 16.19 -4.04
N ASP A 49 -9.91 15.51 -3.93
CA ASP A 49 -9.52 14.79 -2.71
C ASP A 49 -8.72 15.68 -1.75
N HIS A 50 -8.67 17.00 -1.99
CA HIS A 50 -7.88 17.97 -1.22
C HIS A 50 -6.40 17.60 -1.10
N PHE A 51 -5.88 16.83 -2.08
CA PHE A 51 -4.55 16.23 -2.01
C PHE A 51 -4.31 15.41 -0.73
N ASN A 52 -5.36 14.77 -0.20
CA ASN A 52 -5.31 14.06 1.06
C ASN A 52 -4.45 12.80 0.96
N LYS A 53 -3.40 12.75 1.79
CA LYS A 53 -2.47 11.63 1.88
C LYS A 53 -3.16 10.30 2.19
N ASN A 54 -4.20 10.29 3.01
CA ASN A 54 -4.90 9.07 3.41
C ASN A 54 -5.79 8.53 2.30
N GLU A 55 -6.45 9.40 1.53
CA GLU A 55 -7.18 8.99 0.33
C GLU A 55 -6.22 8.44 -0.73
N GLY A 56 -5.10 9.12 -0.96
CA GLY A 56 -4.05 8.62 -1.85
C GLY A 56 -3.52 7.24 -1.43
N ARG A 57 -3.26 7.02 -0.14
CA ARG A 57 -2.85 5.70 0.37
C ARG A 57 -3.90 4.62 0.13
N LYS A 58 -5.17 4.91 0.42
CA LYS A 58 -6.28 3.97 0.22
C LYS A 58 -6.42 3.60 -1.25
N LEU A 59 -6.41 4.58 -2.15
CA LEU A 59 -6.50 4.35 -3.60
C LEU A 59 -5.28 3.59 -4.14
N ALA A 60 -4.07 3.96 -3.74
CA ALA A 60 -2.85 3.26 -4.15
C ALA A 60 -2.85 1.80 -3.63
N LEU A 61 -3.29 1.56 -2.39
CA LEU A 61 -3.42 0.20 -1.85
C LEU A 61 -4.47 -0.61 -2.62
N THR A 62 -5.65 -0.03 -2.89
CA THR A 62 -6.70 -0.67 -3.70
C THR A 62 -6.17 -1.09 -5.07
N ARG A 63 -5.35 -0.25 -5.71
CA ARG A 63 -4.73 -0.58 -7.00
C ARG A 63 -3.71 -1.71 -6.87
N LEU A 64 -2.90 -1.72 -5.82
CA LEU A 64 -1.92 -2.79 -5.58
C LEU A 64 -2.61 -4.14 -5.36
N VAL A 65 -3.61 -4.20 -4.47
CA VAL A 65 -4.26 -5.49 -4.12
C VAL A 65 -5.13 -6.07 -5.25
N ASN A 66 -5.51 -5.23 -6.22
CA ASN A 66 -6.22 -5.63 -7.43
C ASN A 66 -5.29 -5.73 -8.65
N ASN A 67 -3.98 -5.60 -8.47
CA ASN A 67 -3.03 -5.73 -9.57
C ASN A 67 -3.05 -7.17 -10.11
N PRO A 68 -3.37 -7.38 -11.40
CA PRO A 68 -3.41 -8.72 -11.98
C PRO A 68 -2.05 -9.42 -11.99
N ASN A 69 -0.94 -8.68 -11.91
CA ASN A 69 0.41 -9.25 -12.00
C ASN A 69 0.82 -10.08 -10.77
N TRP A 70 0.31 -9.75 -9.58
CA TRP A 70 0.63 -10.50 -8.35
C TRP A 70 -0.44 -11.55 -8.02
N ASN A 71 -1.68 -11.34 -8.49
CA ASN A 71 -2.82 -12.20 -8.26
C ASN A 71 -3.01 -12.57 -6.78
N PHE A 72 -3.28 -11.56 -5.94
CA PHE A 72 -3.62 -11.79 -4.54
C PHE A 72 -4.91 -12.60 -4.42
N THR A 73 -4.92 -13.60 -3.54
CA THR A 73 -6.14 -14.33 -3.16
C THR A 73 -7.08 -13.42 -2.36
N ARG A 74 -8.33 -13.84 -2.20
CA ARG A 74 -9.31 -13.07 -1.41
C ARG A 74 -8.84 -12.90 0.04
N GLU A 75 -8.26 -13.95 0.60
CA GLU A 75 -7.75 -14.01 1.98
C GLU A 75 -6.55 -13.09 2.15
N GLU A 76 -5.63 -13.08 1.18
CA GLU A 76 -4.48 -12.16 1.19
C GLU A 76 -4.92 -10.70 1.10
N ARG A 77 -5.87 -10.38 0.21
CA ARG A 77 -6.43 -9.04 0.09
C ARG A 77 -7.05 -8.61 1.42
N LYS A 78 -7.81 -9.49 2.07
CA LYS A 78 -8.41 -9.24 3.38
C LYS A 78 -7.33 -8.97 4.44
N ALA A 79 -6.32 -9.82 4.55
CA ALA A 79 -5.23 -9.66 5.52
C ALA A 79 -4.45 -8.35 5.33
N ILE A 80 -4.20 -7.94 4.08
CA ILE A 80 -3.55 -6.66 3.76
C ILE A 80 -4.40 -5.48 4.26
N TRP A 81 -5.72 -5.51 4.03
CA TRP A 81 -6.62 -4.45 4.48
C TRP A 81 -6.76 -4.40 6.00
N GLU A 82 -6.82 -5.56 6.66
CA GLU A 82 -6.83 -5.66 8.12
C GLU A 82 -5.55 -5.06 8.70
N ALA A 83 -4.37 -5.43 8.18
CA ALA A 83 -3.10 -4.86 8.61
C ALA A 83 -3.02 -3.34 8.39
N TYR A 84 -3.49 -2.85 7.24
CA TYR A 84 -3.58 -1.42 6.97
C TYR A 84 -4.52 -0.69 7.94
N SER A 85 -5.68 -1.28 8.22
CA SER A 85 -6.66 -0.73 9.17
C SER A 85 -6.07 -0.65 10.57
N THR A 86 -5.41 -1.71 11.04
CA THR A 86 -4.75 -1.75 12.35
C THR A 86 -3.72 -0.64 12.50
N VAL A 87 -2.86 -0.41 11.50
CA VAL A 87 -1.85 0.67 11.57
C VAL A 87 -2.46 2.07 11.41
N ARG A 88 -3.64 2.18 10.80
CA ARG A 88 -4.35 3.46 10.66
C ARG A 88 -5.12 3.84 11.93
N HIS A 89 -5.75 2.86 12.58
CA HIS A 89 -6.66 3.07 13.70
C HIS A 89 -6.00 2.80 15.06
N GLY A 90 -4.95 1.98 15.08
CA GLY A 90 -4.08 1.80 16.22
C GLY A 90 -2.92 2.79 16.16
N LYS A 91 -2.81 3.66 17.17
CA LYS A 91 -1.49 4.10 17.62
C LYS A 91 -0.66 2.84 17.81
N VAL A 92 0.40 2.69 17.02
CA VAL A 92 1.44 1.72 17.35
C VAL A 92 2.22 2.40 18.47
N ASP A 93 1.97 1.97 19.71
CA ASP A 93 2.90 2.20 20.83
C ASP A 93 4.24 1.49 20.55
#